data_AF-A0A350LY42-F1
#
_entry.id   AF-A0A350LY42-F1
#
_cell.length_a   1.000
_cell.length_b   1.000
_cell.length_c   1.000
_cell.angle_alpha   90.00
_cell.angle_beta   90.00
_cell.angle_gamma   90.00
#
_symmetry.space_group_name_H-M   'P 1'
#
loop_
_entity.id
_entity.type
_entity.pdbx_description
1 polymer ?
#
loop_
_entity_poly.entity_id
_entity_poly.type
_entity_poly.pdbx_seq_one_letter_code
_entity_poly.pdbx_strand_id
1 'polypeptide(L)'
;MNPKASCKGSYGIKRAYIIKVHHIWRWPDKEVKIGIFGGVFDPIHFGHLQGGEGARVSLGLDKVLFTPSHIPPHKPKSYASSKDRIAMVNIALEENQNFICLDIEAKREGISYTIDTAKEIKRLYGENEYYFIIGQDTIPELPTWKDYKTLILLVKFVAIKRSDFSYTDPDITIIEYPTLPVSSTMIRERIKQGLSIKYLVPDGVLKYIQKHGLYM
;
A
#
# COMPACT_ATOMS: atom_id res chain seq x y z
N MET A 1 34.29 -52.69 -16.01
CA MET A 1 33.43 -53.54 -15.16
C MET A 1 32.64 -52.62 -14.24
N ASN A 2 31.32 -52.73 -14.29
CA ASN A 2 30.39 -52.12 -13.35
C ASN A 2 30.36 -52.99 -12.09
N PRO A 3 30.08 -52.41 -10.91
CA PRO A 3 28.94 -52.95 -10.19
C PRO A 3 28.00 -51.86 -9.69
N LYS A 4 26.72 -52.10 -9.97
CA LYS A 4 25.57 -51.40 -9.42
C LYS A 4 25.50 -51.65 -7.90
N ALA A 5 25.24 -50.61 -7.13
CA ALA A 5 24.44 -50.72 -5.91
C ALA A 5 23.55 -49.49 -5.78
N SER A 6 22.26 -49.76 -5.80
CA SER A 6 21.17 -48.82 -5.62
C SER A 6 21.05 -48.37 -4.16
N CYS A 7 20.79 -47.09 -3.95
CA CYS A 7 19.95 -46.68 -2.83
C CYS A 7 19.09 -45.49 -3.26
N LYS A 8 17.78 -45.73 -3.33
CA LYS A 8 16.74 -44.72 -3.55
C LYS A 8 16.61 -43.89 -2.28
N GLY A 9 16.68 -42.57 -2.41
CA GLY A 9 16.39 -41.62 -1.35
C GLY A 9 15.82 -40.35 -1.97
N SER A 10 14.56 -40.41 -2.36
CA SER A 10 13.79 -39.29 -2.89
C SER A 10 13.43 -38.31 -1.78
N TYR A 11 14.17 -37.20 -1.69
CA TYR A 11 13.68 -35.97 -1.06
C TYR A 11 13.91 -34.80 -2.01
N GLY A 12 13.12 -34.79 -3.08
CA GLY A 12 12.94 -33.61 -3.91
C GLY A 12 12.17 -32.57 -3.11
N ILE A 13 12.87 -31.61 -2.52
CA ILE A 13 12.25 -30.37 -2.05
C ILE A 13 11.70 -29.66 -3.30
N LYS A 14 10.39 -29.82 -3.55
CA LYS A 14 9.70 -29.05 -4.58
C LYS A 14 9.78 -27.58 -4.17
N ARG A 15 10.67 -26.82 -4.82
CA ARG A 15 10.62 -25.36 -4.82
C ARG A 15 9.23 -24.94 -5.29
N ALA A 16 8.40 -24.40 -4.40
CA ALA A 16 7.16 -23.73 -4.79
C ALA A 16 7.56 -22.46 -5.55
N TYR A 17 7.34 -22.46 -6.87
CA TYR A 17 7.60 -21.30 -7.71
C TYR A 17 6.47 -20.28 -7.49
N ILE A 18 6.83 -19.08 -7.06
CA ILE A 18 5.93 -17.92 -7.15
C ILE A 18 5.80 -17.58 -8.64
N ILE A 19 4.60 -17.76 -9.20
CA ILE A 19 4.32 -17.37 -10.59
C ILE A 19 3.85 -15.92 -10.59
N LYS A 20 4.69 -15.01 -11.12
CA LYS A 20 4.33 -13.60 -11.36
C LYS A 20 3.56 -13.52 -12.67
N VAL A 21 2.23 -13.59 -12.64
CA VAL A 21 1.39 -13.34 -13.82
C VAL A 21 0.69 -12.00 -13.61
N HIS A 22 1.07 -10.97 -14.37
CA HIS A 22 0.35 -9.70 -14.48
C HIS A 22 -0.06 -9.03 -13.14
N HIS A 23 0.90 -8.77 -12.26
CA HIS A 23 0.71 -8.13 -10.93
C HIS A 23 -0.04 -8.96 -9.88
N ILE A 24 -0.43 -10.19 -10.20
CA ILE A 24 -1.09 -11.09 -9.24
C ILE A 24 -0.07 -12.12 -8.76
N TRP A 25 0.15 -12.12 -7.45
CA TRP A 25 0.97 -13.13 -6.78
C TRP A 25 0.05 -14.25 -6.31
N ARG A 26 0.34 -15.48 -6.68
CA ARG A 26 -0.36 -16.67 -6.17
C ARG A 26 0.61 -17.44 -5.26
N TRP A 27 0.21 -17.65 -4.01
CA TRP A 27 0.94 -18.45 -3.03
C TRP A 27 0.23 -19.81 -2.89
N PRO A 28 0.83 -20.91 -3.36
CA PRO A 28 0.07 -22.16 -3.49
C PRO A 28 -0.38 -22.82 -2.19
N ASP A 29 0.26 -22.59 -1.03
CA ASP A 29 0.05 -23.46 0.14
C ASP A 29 0.22 -22.77 1.51
N LYS A 30 0.11 -21.43 1.59
CA LYS A 30 0.24 -20.69 2.87
C LYS A 30 -0.70 -19.50 2.90
N GLU A 31 -1.43 -19.34 4.01
CA GLU A 31 -2.17 -18.11 4.31
C GLU A 31 -1.16 -16.96 4.49
N VAL A 32 -1.34 -15.90 3.70
CA VAL A 32 -0.41 -14.77 3.62
C VAL A 32 -1.00 -13.57 4.34
N LYS A 33 -0.17 -12.78 5.01
CA LYS A 33 -0.58 -11.51 5.63
C LYS A 33 -0.35 -10.36 4.66
N ILE A 34 -1.43 -9.72 4.22
CA ILE A 34 -1.39 -8.70 3.17
C ILE A 34 -1.88 -7.36 3.75
N GLY A 35 -1.01 -6.36 3.71
CA GLY A 35 -1.38 -4.97 3.96
C GLY A 35 -2.04 -4.34 2.73
N ILE A 36 -3.10 -3.58 2.92
CA ILE A 36 -3.73 -2.71 1.92
C ILE A 36 -3.51 -1.28 2.40
N PHE A 37 -2.73 -0.51 1.65
CA PHE A 37 -2.44 0.88 1.97
C PHE A 37 -3.09 1.79 0.93
N GLY A 38 -4.30 2.24 1.25
CA GLY A 38 -5.05 3.18 0.43
C GLY A 38 -4.58 4.62 0.62
N GLY A 39 -4.59 5.39 -0.46
CA GLY A 39 -4.26 6.81 -0.39
C GLY A 39 -4.38 7.51 -1.74
N VAL A 40 -4.50 8.84 -1.69
CA VAL A 40 -4.46 9.65 -2.91
C VAL A 40 -3.04 9.68 -3.49
N PHE A 41 -2.01 9.69 -2.64
CA PHE A 41 -0.59 9.73 -3.04
C PHE A 41 -0.27 10.86 -4.04
N ASP A 42 -0.56 12.11 -3.64
CA ASP A 42 -0.51 13.27 -4.53
C ASP A 42 0.47 14.37 -4.04
N PRO A 43 1.79 14.11 -3.97
CA PRO A 43 2.48 12.88 -4.40
C PRO A 43 2.70 11.87 -3.26
N ILE A 44 3.12 10.65 -3.62
CA ILE A 44 3.74 9.71 -2.67
C ILE A 44 5.04 10.30 -2.11
N HIS A 45 5.39 9.94 -0.88
CA HIS A 45 6.51 10.52 -0.14
C HIS A 45 7.04 9.57 0.93
N PHE A 46 8.20 9.89 1.54
CA PHE A 46 8.84 8.97 2.51
C PHE A 46 7.97 8.64 3.73
N GLY A 47 7.12 9.57 4.20
CA GLY A 47 6.15 9.26 5.25
C GLY A 47 5.18 8.11 4.91
N HIS A 48 4.75 8.00 3.64
CA HIS A 48 3.94 6.85 3.19
C HIS A 48 4.77 5.56 3.17
N LEU A 49 6.00 5.62 2.66
CA LEU A 49 6.88 4.45 2.59
C LEU A 49 7.21 3.91 3.98
N GLN A 50 7.50 4.80 4.93
CA GLN A 50 7.73 4.45 6.34
C GLN A 50 6.48 3.89 7.02
N GLY A 51 5.30 4.46 6.74
CA GLY A 51 4.05 3.91 7.27
C GLY A 51 3.77 2.49 6.76
N GLY A 52 3.99 2.25 5.45
CA GLY A 52 3.82 0.93 4.85
C GLY A 52 4.82 -0.08 5.39
N GLU A 53 6.08 0.34 5.58
CA GLU A 53 7.14 -0.53 6.10
C GLU A 53 6.94 -0.81 7.59
N GLY A 54 6.50 0.20 8.34
CA GLY A 54 6.15 0.04 9.74
C GLY A 54 5.02 -0.96 9.94
N ALA A 55 3.94 -0.87 9.15
CA ALA A 55 2.89 -1.90 9.16
C ALA A 55 3.43 -3.28 8.81
N ARG A 56 4.26 -3.37 7.77
CA ARG A 56 4.86 -4.64 7.33
C ARG A 56 5.68 -5.30 8.43
N VAL A 57 6.58 -4.55 9.06
CA VAL A 57 7.48 -5.06 10.10
C VAL A 57 6.70 -5.38 11.37
N SER A 58 5.88 -4.46 11.86
CA SER A 58 5.19 -4.59 13.15
C SER A 58 4.18 -5.74 13.18
N LEU A 59 3.57 -6.08 12.03
CA LEU A 59 2.55 -7.12 11.94
C LEU A 59 3.03 -8.39 11.21
N GLY A 60 4.27 -8.39 10.72
CA GLY A 60 4.82 -9.49 9.94
C GLY A 60 4.07 -9.70 8.61
N LEU A 61 3.73 -8.62 7.91
CA LEU A 61 3.06 -8.69 6.61
C LEU A 61 4.05 -9.19 5.55
N ASP A 62 3.60 -10.10 4.70
CA ASP A 62 4.41 -10.62 3.59
C ASP A 62 4.49 -9.59 2.44
N LYS A 63 3.37 -8.87 2.20
CA LYS A 63 3.24 -7.82 1.19
C LYS A 63 2.44 -6.62 1.68
N VAL A 64 2.71 -5.46 1.09
CA VAL A 64 1.87 -4.26 1.22
C VAL A 64 1.46 -3.77 -0.17
N LEU A 65 0.16 -3.75 -0.40
CA LEU A 65 -0.49 -3.32 -1.62
C LEU A 65 -0.84 -1.83 -1.49
N PHE A 66 -0.10 -0.97 -2.17
CA PHE A 66 -0.45 0.44 -2.31
C PHE A 66 -1.55 0.57 -3.35
N THR A 67 -2.68 1.18 -2.99
CA THR A 67 -3.84 1.37 -3.88
C THR A 67 -4.09 2.86 -4.09
N PRO A 68 -3.50 3.49 -5.13
CA PRO A 68 -3.73 4.89 -5.42
C PRO A 68 -5.16 5.15 -5.86
N SER A 69 -5.84 6.07 -5.18
CA SER A 69 -7.25 6.34 -5.47
C SER A 69 -7.49 6.99 -6.80
N HIS A 70 -8.54 6.59 -7.53
CA HIS A 70 -8.93 7.24 -8.76
C HIS A 70 -9.62 8.58 -8.48
N ILE A 71 -10.84 8.52 -7.92
CA ILE A 71 -11.57 9.68 -7.39
C ILE A 71 -11.81 9.41 -5.90
N PRO A 72 -11.04 10.05 -5.00
CA PRO A 72 -11.19 9.81 -3.56
C PRO A 72 -12.51 10.41 -3.05
N PRO A 73 -13.28 9.67 -2.22
CA PRO A 73 -14.63 10.06 -1.79
C PRO A 73 -14.68 11.35 -0.97
N HIS A 74 -13.64 11.62 -0.17
CA HIS A 74 -13.59 12.76 0.76
C HIS A 74 -12.73 13.93 0.26
N LYS A 75 -12.03 13.79 -0.89
CA LYS A 75 -11.09 14.81 -1.43
C LYS A 75 -11.17 14.91 -2.96
N PRO A 76 -12.30 15.31 -3.55
CA PRO A 76 -12.55 15.21 -5.00
C PRO A 76 -11.51 15.95 -5.87
N LYS A 77 -10.78 16.93 -5.30
CA LYS A 77 -9.70 17.64 -5.99
C LYS A 77 -8.35 16.92 -5.80
N SER A 78 -7.93 16.19 -6.83
CA SER A 78 -6.53 15.76 -7.01
C SER A 78 -5.81 16.77 -7.90
N TYR A 79 -4.53 17.03 -7.63
CA TYR A 79 -3.71 17.95 -8.42
C TYR A 79 -3.02 17.22 -9.58
N ALA A 80 -2.50 16.02 -9.35
CA ALA A 80 -1.98 15.17 -10.43
C ALA A 80 -3.04 14.16 -10.91
N SER A 81 -2.97 13.79 -12.18
CA SER A 81 -3.85 12.78 -12.77
C SER A 81 -3.68 11.42 -12.08
N SER A 82 -4.70 10.55 -12.13
CA SER A 82 -4.58 9.18 -11.60
C SER A 82 -3.41 8.43 -12.23
N LYS A 83 -3.16 8.65 -13.52
CA LYS A 83 -2.02 8.07 -14.25
C LYS A 83 -0.69 8.53 -13.67
N ASP A 84 -0.52 9.82 -13.40
CA ASP A 84 0.71 10.37 -12.83
C ASP A 84 0.93 9.89 -11.40
N ARG A 85 -0.13 9.83 -10.58
CA ARG A 85 -0.05 9.33 -9.20
C ARG A 85 0.35 7.86 -9.17
N ILE A 86 -0.22 7.04 -10.05
CA ILE A 86 0.19 5.63 -10.21
C ILE A 86 1.65 5.52 -10.67
N ALA A 87 2.09 6.37 -11.62
CA ALA A 87 3.48 6.36 -12.07
C ALA A 87 4.44 6.70 -10.92
N MET A 88 4.16 7.75 -10.16
CA MET A 88 4.96 8.13 -9.00
C MET A 88 4.97 7.04 -7.92
N VAL A 89 3.83 6.39 -7.66
CA VAL A 89 3.77 5.26 -6.72
C VAL A 89 4.65 4.12 -7.22
N ASN A 90 4.53 3.68 -8.48
CA ASN A 90 5.39 2.62 -9.01
C ASN A 90 6.88 2.93 -8.82
N ILE A 91 7.31 4.13 -9.22
CA ILE A 91 8.70 4.60 -9.07
C ILE A 91 9.15 4.54 -7.60
N ALA A 92 8.30 4.96 -6.66
CA ALA A 92 8.62 4.98 -5.25
C ALA A 92 8.77 3.58 -4.61
N LEU A 93 8.15 2.55 -5.21
CA LEU A 93 8.14 1.19 -4.67
C LEU A 93 9.18 0.27 -5.33
N GLU A 94 9.88 0.71 -6.38
CA GLU A 94 10.82 -0.11 -7.17
C GLU A 94 11.87 -0.84 -6.32
N GLU A 95 12.36 -0.20 -5.25
CA GLU A 95 13.42 -0.75 -4.40
C GLU A 95 12.91 -1.67 -3.28
N ASN A 96 11.59 -1.77 -3.06
CA ASN A 96 11.02 -2.61 -2.00
C ASN A 96 10.25 -3.79 -2.60
N GLN A 97 10.86 -4.99 -2.55
CA GLN A 97 10.26 -6.23 -3.08
C GLN A 97 8.98 -6.65 -2.36
N ASN A 98 8.71 -6.13 -1.16
CA ASN A 98 7.48 -6.40 -0.41
C ASN A 98 6.34 -5.45 -0.77
N PHE A 99 6.60 -4.39 -1.53
CA PHE A 99 5.59 -3.41 -1.93
C PHE A 99 5.11 -3.63 -3.36
N ILE A 100 3.82 -3.40 -3.57
CA ILE A 100 3.16 -3.55 -4.88
C ILE A 100 2.21 -2.37 -5.08
N CYS A 101 2.31 -1.70 -6.22
CA CYS A 101 1.29 -0.75 -6.66
C CYS A 101 0.15 -1.50 -7.37
N LEU A 102 -1.09 -1.26 -6.95
CA LEU A 102 -2.30 -1.76 -7.62
C LEU A 102 -3.13 -0.60 -8.17
N ASP A 103 -3.31 -0.59 -9.48
CA ASP A 103 -4.09 0.39 -10.25
C ASP A 103 -5.58 0.03 -10.35
N ILE A 104 -6.06 -0.89 -9.52
CA ILE A 104 -7.42 -1.45 -9.57
C ILE A 104 -8.50 -0.37 -9.42
N GLU A 105 -8.24 0.66 -8.61
CA GLU A 105 -9.20 1.76 -8.41
C GLU A 105 -9.31 2.64 -9.67
N ALA A 106 -8.21 2.84 -10.41
CA ALA A 106 -8.24 3.55 -11.68
C ALA A 106 -8.90 2.73 -12.80
N LYS A 107 -8.71 1.40 -12.81
CA LYS A 107 -9.35 0.50 -13.78
C LYS A 107 -10.85 0.36 -13.59
N ARG A 108 -11.33 0.43 -12.35
CA ARG A 108 -12.77 0.38 -12.04
C ARG A 108 -13.53 1.64 -12.46
N GLU A 109 -12.81 2.75 -12.64
CA GLU A 109 -13.37 4.09 -12.82
C GLU A 109 -14.26 4.54 -11.64
N GLY A 110 -14.68 5.81 -11.65
CA GLY A 110 -15.57 6.35 -10.62
C GLY A 110 -14.95 6.51 -9.22
N ILE A 111 -15.81 6.61 -8.20
CA ILE A 111 -15.40 6.88 -6.82
C ILE A 111 -14.70 5.65 -6.23
N SER A 112 -13.57 5.90 -5.58
CA SER A 112 -12.74 4.89 -4.93
C SER A 112 -13.19 4.63 -3.50
N TYR A 113 -14.29 3.87 -3.34
CA TYR A 113 -14.71 3.41 -2.02
C TYR A 113 -13.87 2.24 -1.53
N THR A 114 -13.40 2.32 -0.28
CA THR A 114 -12.55 1.30 0.34
C THR A 114 -13.20 -0.09 0.33
N ILE A 115 -14.51 -0.18 0.57
CA ILE A 115 -15.23 -1.46 0.54
C ILE A 115 -15.11 -2.18 -0.81
N ASP A 116 -15.21 -1.42 -1.90
CA ASP A 116 -15.16 -1.97 -3.25
C ASP A 116 -13.72 -2.42 -3.58
N THR A 117 -12.72 -1.71 -3.07
CA THR A 117 -11.30 -2.08 -3.16
C THR A 117 -10.97 -3.34 -2.37
N ALA A 118 -11.44 -3.45 -1.13
CA ALA A 118 -11.22 -4.65 -0.30
C ALA A 118 -11.83 -5.90 -0.94
N LYS A 119 -13.06 -5.81 -1.46
CA LYS A 119 -13.72 -6.90 -2.20
C LYS A 119 -12.93 -7.33 -3.43
N GLU A 120 -12.44 -6.37 -4.22
CA GLU A 120 -11.68 -6.66 -5.44
C GLU A 120 -10.31 -7.29 -5.13
N ILE A 121 -9.60 -6.80 -4.11
CA ILE A 121 -8.34 -7.42 -3.67
C ILE A 121 -8.58 -8.85 -3.22
N LYS A 122 -9.60 -9.10 -2.41
CA LYS A 122 -9.95 -10.44 -1.95
C LYS A 122 -10.29 -11.38 -3.13
N ARG A 123 -10.98 -10.87 -4.16
CA ARG A 123 -11.24 -11.62 -5.41
C ARG A 123 -9.94 -11.98 -6.15
N LEU A 124 -8.97 -11.07 -6.20
CA LEU A 124 -7.71 -11.25 -6.93
C LEU A 124 -6.69 -12.13 -6.20
N TYR A 125 -6.62 -12.00 -4.88
CA TYR A 125 -5.59 -12.63 -4.04
C TYR A 125 -6.12 -13.83 -3.24
N GLY A 126 -7.44 -14.04 -3.18
CA GLY A 126 -8.06 -15.18 -2.51
C GLY A 126 -8.30 -14.98 -1.01
N GLU A 127 -8.55 -16.07 -0.29
CA GLU A 127 -8.72 -16.04 1.16
C GLU A 127 -7.35 -15.92 1.84
N ASN A 128 -7.09 -14.76 2.45
CA ASN A 128 -5.87 -14.40 3.18
C ASN A 128 -6.23 -13.46 4.34
N GLU A 129 -5.25 -13.17 5.20
CA GLU A 129 -5.40 -12.13 6.21
C GLU A 129 -5.12 -10.75 5.61
N TYR A 130 -6.15 -9.90 5.59
CA TYR A 130 -6.06 -8.54 5.05
C TYR A 130 -6.03 -7.49 6.16
N TYR A 131 -5.07 -6.58 6.07
CA TYR A 131 -4.87 -5.48 7.03
C TYR A 131 -4.99 -4.14 6.30
N PHE A 132 -6.00 -3.32 6.63
CA PHE A 132 -6.18 -2.03 6.00
C PHE A 132 -5.44 -0.94 6.79
N ILE A 133 -4.39 -0.38 6.19
CA ILE A 133 -3.46 0.55 6.81
C ILE A 133 -3.95 1.98 6.58
N ILE A 134 -4.10 2.72 7.67
CA ILE A 134 -4.52 4.14 7.69
C ILE A 134 -3.59 4.97 8.57
N GLY A 135 -3.65 6.29 8.43
CA GLY A 135 -3.12 7.20 9.45
C GLY A 135 -4.06 7.26 10.65
N GLN A 136 -3.51 7.45 11.87
CA GLN A 136 -4.30 7.63 13.09
C GLN A 136 -5.35 8.75 12.99
N ASP A 137 -5.06 9.79 12.20
CA ASP A 137 -5.95 10.92 11.91
C ASP A 137 -7.23 10.51 11.15
N THR A 138 -7.22 9.37 10.46
CA THR A 138 -8.38 8.86 9.70
C THR A 138 -9.40 8.13 10.60
N ILE A 139 -8.99 7.72 11.80
CA ILE A 139 -9.81 6.85 12.65
C ILE A 139 -11.20 7.45 12.97
N PRO A 140 -11.34 8.73 13.37
CA PRO A 140 -12.65 9.31 13.68
C PRO A 140 -13.63 9.31 12.51
N GLU A 141 -13.13 9.24 11.27
CA GLU A 141 -13.94 9.26 10.05
C GLU A 141 -14.40 7.87 9.62
N LEU A 142 -13.78 6.78 10.12
CA LEU A 142 -14.07 5.41 9.68
C LEU A 142 -15.55 5.01 9.72
N PRO A 143 -16.33 5.34 10.78
CA PRO A 143 -17.74 4.99 10.82
C PRO A 143 -18.59 5.61 9.70
N THR A 144 -18.08 6.67 9.05
CA THR A 144 -18.74 7.35 7.93
C THR A 144 -18.43 6.72 6.57
N TRP A 145 -17.48 5.79 6.51
CA TRP A 145 -17.10 5.14 5.26
C TRP A 145 -18.25 4.26 4.74
N LYS A 146 -18.42 4.26 3.42
CA LYS A 146 -19.42 3.44 2.73
C LYS A 146 -19.28 1.98 3.16
N ASP A 147 -20.38 1.40 3.61
CA ASP A 147 -20.50 0.01 4.08
C ASP A 147 -19.48 -0.37 5.17
N TYR A 148 -19.12 0.55 6.07
CA TYR A 148 -18.14 0.33 7.15
C TYR A 148 -18.36 -0.98 7.92
N LYS A 149 -19.61 -1.29 8.30
CA LYS A 149 -19.97 -2.55 8.99
C LYS A 149 -19.61 -3.81 8.21
N THR A 150 -19.66 -3.75 6.88
CA THR A 150 -19.21 -4.86 6.03
C THR A 150 -17.69 -4.85 5.91
N LEU A 151 -17.10 -3.66 5.79
CA LEU A 151 -15.66 -3.50 5.62
C LEU A 151 -14.86 -4.08 6.80
N ILE A 152 -15.28 -3.85 8.04
CA ILE A 152 -14.62 -4.40 9.25
C ILE A 152 -14.64 -5.94 9.29
N LEU A 153 -15.55 -6.60 8.56
CA LEU A 153 -15.59 -8.06 8.45
C LEU A 153 -14.65 -8.59 7.36
N LEU A 154 -14.19 -7.73 6.45
CA LEU A 154 -13.32 -8.09 5.33
C LEU A 154 -11.84 -7.84 5.64
N VAL A 155 -11.53 -6.88 6.50
CA VAL A 155 -10.16 -6.44 6.80
C VAL A 155 -10.00 -6.12 8.28
N LYS A 156 -8.78 -6.28 8.79
CA LYS A 156 -8.34 -5.79 10.11
C LYS A 156 -7.81 -4.37 9.95
N PHE A 157 -8.33 -3.40 10.70
CA PHE A 157 -7.82 -2.02 10.61
C PHE A 157 -6.53 -1.84 11.40
N VAL A 158 -5.59 -1.12 10.79
CA VAL A 158 -4.29 -0.80 11.37
C VAL A 158 -4.02 0.69 11.21
N ALA A 159 -3.81 1.39 12.30
CA ALA A 159 -3.52 2.82 12.30
C ALA A 159 -2.04 3.08 12.63
N ILE A 160 -1.35 3.82 11.75
CA ILE A 160 -0.01 4.34 12.03
C ILE A 160 -0.15 5.53 12.97
N LYS A 161 0.42 5.42 14.18
CA LYS A 161 0.44 6.50 15.17
C LYS A 161 1.18 7.72 14.62
N ARG A 162 0.57 8.90 14.73
CA ARG A 162 1.14 10.20 14.32
C ARG A 162 1.13 11.24 15.43
N SER A 163 0.32 11.04 16.47
CA SER A 163 0.25 11.91 17.63
C SER A 163 -0.05 11.09 18.89
N ASP A 164 0.10 11.73 20.04
CA ASP A 164 -0.28 11.14 21.34
C ASP A 164 -1.79 11.20 21.59
N PHE A 165 -2.59 11.43 20.54
CA PHE A 165 -4.03 11.35 20.64
C PHE A 165 -4.45 9.95 21.06
N SER A 166 -5.09 9.84 22.23
CA SER A 166 -5.64 8.58 22.72
C SER A 166 -6.96 8.31 22.01
N TYR A 167 -6.92 7.41 21.04
CA TYR A 167 -8.12 6.78 20.52
C TYR A 167 -8.16 5.34 20.98
N THR A 168 -9.26 4.93 21.58
CA THR A 168 -9.47 3.56 22.05
C THR A 168 -10.64 2.97 21.29
N ASP A 169 -10.33 2.25 20.23
CA ASP A 169 -11.27 1.33 19.59
C ASP A 169 -10.63 -0.05 19.60
N PRO A 170 -11.27 -1.05 20.23
CA PRO A 170 -10.70 -2.39 20.36
C PRO A 170 -10.50 -3.09 19.01
N ASP A 171 -11.19 -2.67 17.96
CA ASP A 171 -11.14 -3.29 16.63
C ASP A 171 -10.04 -2.68 15.74
N ILE A 172 -9.31 -1.67 16.21
CA ILE A 172 -8.24 -0.98 15.48
C ILE A 172 -6.90 -1.22 16.16
N THR A 173 -5.97 -1.86 15.45
CA THR A 173 -4.60 -2.02 15.93
C THR A 173 -3.80 -0.74 15.68
N ILE A 174 -3.32 -0.09 16.74
CA ILE A 174 -2.41 1.06 16.62
C ILE A 174 -0.98 0.55 16.63
N ILE A 175 -0.18 0.99 15.65
CA ILE A 175 1.25 0.69 15.58
C ILE A 175 2.08 1.97 15.62
N GLU A 176 3.23 1.87 16.26
CA GLU A 176 4.22 2.95 16.32
C GLU A 176 5.44 2.56 15.49
N TYR A 177 5.87 3.48 14.62
CA TYR A 177 7.05 3.31 13.78
C TYR A 177 7.69 4.69 13.54
N PRO A 178 9.03 4.79 13.41
CA PRO A 178 9.66 6.05 13.07
C PRO A 178 9.13 6.61 11.75
N THR A 179 8.43 7.75 11.82
CA THR A 179 7.89 8.43 10.64
C THR A 179 8.41 9.85 10.54
N LEU A 180 8.69 10.28 9.31
CA LEU A 180 8.99 11.66 8.99
C LEU A 180 7.70 12.48 9.06
N PRO A 181 7.73 13.69 9.64
CA PRO A 181 6.58 14.60 9.67
C PRO A 181 6.39 15.29 8.31
N VAL A 182 6.18 14.49 7.27
CA VAL A 182 5.96 14.93 5.87
C VAL A 182 4.53 14.65 5.44
N SER A 183 3.96 15.57 4.67
CA SER A 183 2.64 15.41 4.04
C SER A 183 2.69 15.83 2.56
N SER A 184 1.80 15.24 1.75
CA SER A 184 1.64 15.65 0.35
C SER A 184 1.23 17.12 0.22
N THR A 185 0.42 17.65 1.15
CA THR A 185 0.05 19.08 1.16
C THR A 185 1.28 19.97 1.33
N MET A 186 2.12 19.68 2.32
CA MET A 186 3.38 20.40 2.53
C MET A 186 4.29 20.33 1.29
N ILE A 187 4.39 19.16 0.66
CA ILE A 187 5.20 19.00 -0.56
C ILE A 187 4.68 19.90 -1.70
N ARG A 188 3.37 19.88 -1.96
CA ARG A 188 2.76 20.70 -3.02
C ARG A 188 2.94 22.20 -2.74
N GLU A 189 2.79 22.63 -1.49
CA GLU A 189 3.01 24.02 -1.09
C GLU A 189 4.47 24.47 -1.29
N ARG A 190 5.43 23.61 -0.94
CA ARG A 190 6.86 23.88 -1.19
C ARG A 190 7.16 24.05 -2.67
N ILE A 191 6.61 23.20 -3.53
CA ILE A 191 6.82 23.30 -5.00
C ILE A 191 6.31 24.65 -5.51
N LYS A 192 5.10 25.07 -5.11
CA LYS A 192 4.53 26.37 -5.50
C LYS A 192 5.37 27.57 -5.04
N GLN A 193 6.09 27.41 -3.93
CA GLN A 193 6.98 28.43 -3.40
C GLN A 193 8.40 28.36 -4.01
N GLY A 194 8.64 27.47 -4.98
CA GLY A 194 9.97 27.25 -5.55
C GLY A 194 10.97 26.61 -4.58
N LEU A 195 10.50 26.01 -3.49
CA LEU A 195 11.34 25.39 -2.47
C LEU A 195 11.65 23.92 -2.83
N SER A 196 12.86 23.49 -2.47
CA SER A 196 13.29 22.10 -2.69
C SER A 196 12.44 21.10 -1.89
N ILE A 197 12.11 19.97 -2.52
CA ILE A 197 11.48 18.81 -1.89
C ILE A 197 12.43 17.60 -1.80
N LYS A 198 13.74 17.80 -2.05
CA LYS A 198 14.76 16.76 -1.92
C LYS A 198 14.71 16.15 -0.51
N TYR A 199 14.83 14.83 -0.43
CA TYR A 199 14.72 14.05 0.81
C TYR A 199 13.33 14.03 1.48
N LEU A 200 12.31 14.62 0.87
CA LEU A 200 10.91 14.44 1.28
C LEU A 200 10.22 13.33 0.47
N VAL A 201 10.68 13.11 -0.75
CA VAL A 201 10.22 12.08 -1.69
C VAL A 201 11.41 11.30 -2.25
N PRO A 202 11.23 10.08 -2.75
CA PRO A 202 12.27 9.36 -3.50
C PRO A 202 12.79 10.17 -4.69
N ASP A 203 14.07 10.04 -5.01
CA ASP A 203 14.70 10.81 -6.09
C ASP A 203 14.04 10.58 -7.45
N GLY A 204 13.57 9.36 -7.72
CA GLY A 204 12.80 9.06 -8.94
C GLY A 204 11.48 9.85 -9.02
N VAL A 205 10.78 10.00 -7.90
CA VAL A 205 9.54 10.78 -7.82
C VAL A 205 9.82 12.27 -8.00
N LEU A 206 10.88 12.78 -7.38
CA LEU A 206 11.33 14.16 -7.58
C LEU A 206 11.60 14.46 -9.06
N LYS A 207 12.36 13.59 -9.74
CA LYS A 207 12.66 13.72 -11.17
C LYS A 207 11.38 13.66 -12.02
N TYR A 208 10.44 12.76 -11.68
CA TYR A 208 9.16 12.66 -12.37
C TYR A 208 8.36 13.96 -12.26
N ILE A 209 8.20 14.50 -11.05
CA ILE A 209 7.50 15.77 -10.78
C ILE A 209 8.09 16.90 -11.61
N GLN A 210 9.41 17.05 -11.60
CA GLN A 210 10.12 18.10 -12.34
C GLN A 210 9.94 17.96 -13.85
N LYS A 211 10.12 16.75 -14.39
CA LYS A 211 10.00 16.46 -15.82
C LYS A 211 8.59 16.73 -16.36
N HIS A 212 7.57 16.45 -15.56
CA HIS A 212 6.16 16.57 -15.96
C HIS A 212 5.51 17.90 -15.54
N GLY A 213 6.25 18.83 -14.92
CA GLY A 213 5.72 20.12 -14.50
C GLY A 213 4.61 20.03 -13.45
N LEU A 214 4.63 18.99 -12.61
CA LEU A 214 3.54 18.74 -11.65
C LEU A 214 3.62 19.71 -10.46
N TYR A 215 2.45 20.16 -10.00
CA TYR A 215 2.26 21.01 -8.82
C TYR A 215 2.88 22.42 -8.89
N MET A 216 3.28 22.86 -10.08
CA MET A 216 3.75 24.21 -10.37
C MET A 216 2.60 25.22 -10.42
#